data_AF-Q2I6A3-F1
#
_entry.id   AF-Q2I6A3-F1
#
_cell.length_a   1.000
_cell.length_b   1.000
_cell.length_c   1.000
_cell.angle_alpha   90.00
_cell.angle_beta   90.00
_cell.angle_gamma   90.00
#
_symmetry.space_group_name_H-M   'P 1'
#
loop_
_entity.id
_entity.type
_entity.pdbx_description
1 polymer ?
#
loop_
_entity_poly.entity_id
_entity_poly.type
_entity_poly.pdbx_seq_one_letter_code
_entity_poly.pdbx_strand_id
1 'polypeptide(L)'
;RPETTHQVTFLFTDRGTPDGYRHMNGYSSHTYKLVNADGEAVYCKFHHKTNQGIKNLTGAEADRLLGVDPDYATRDLYNAIADGNYPSWTTYIQVMTFAEAERFRFNPFDLTKIWPQAEYPLIPVGRFTLNRNPKNYFAEVEQI
;
A
#
# COMPACT_ATOMS: atom_id res chain seq x y z
N ARG A 1 -15.06 -12.74 -15.14
CA ARG A 1 -13.86 -12.15 -15.79
C ARG A 1 -12.64 -12.75 -15.10
N PRO A 2 -11.99 -13.78 -15.69
CA PRO A 2 -10.89 -14.50 -15.03
C PRO A 2 -9.71 -13.61 -14.60
N GLU A 3 -9.55 -12.45 -15.23
CA GLU A 3 -8.51 -11.44 -14.93
C GLU A 3 -8.61 -10.92 -13.49
N THR A 4 -9.78 -10.97 -12.87
CA THR A 4 -9.98 -10.52 -11.48
C THR A 4 -9.51 -11.53 -10.44
N THR A 5 -9.27 -12.79 -10.83
CA THR A 5 -9.02 -13.92 -9.91
C THR A 5 -7.92 -13.59 -8.92
N HIS A 6 -6.80 -13.04 -9.39
CA HIS A 6 -5.66 -12.70 -8.53
C HIS A 6 -6.01 -11.66 -7.44
N GLN A 7 -6.73 -10.59 -7.81
CA GLN A 7 -7.15 -9.56 -6.85
C GLN A 7 -8.21 -10.10 -5.86
N VAL A 8 -9.18 -10.86 -6.36
CA VAL A 8 -10.24 -11.44 -5.55
C VAL A 8 -9.69 -12.46 -4.56
N THR A 9 -8.68 -13.26 -4.95
CA THR A 9 -7.99 -14.15 -4.01
C THR A 9 -7.39 -13.36 -2.84
N PHE A 10 -6.73 -12.23 -3.08
CA PHE A 10 -6.22 -11.39 -1.98
C PHE A 10 -7.32 -10.79 -1.12
N LEU A 11 -8.42 -10.34 -1.73
CA LEU A 11 -9.57 -9.78 -1.01
C LEU A 11 -10.17 -10.78 -0.01
N PHE A 12 -10.16 -12.08 -0.34
CA PHE A 12 -10.67 -13.15 0.53
C PHE A 12 -9.61 -13.76 1.46
N THR A 13 -8.41 -13.16 1.54
CA THR A 13 -7.48 -13.42 2.66
C THR A 13 -7.73 -12.42 3.78
N ASP A 14 -7.03 -12.58 4.91
CA ASP A 14 -7.06 -11.61 6.03
C ASP A 14 -6.74 -10.16 5.61
N ARG A 15 -6.04 -9.97 4.49
CA ARG A 15 -5.80 -8.62 3.93
C ARG A 15 -7.08 -7.87 3.54
N GLY A 16 -8.21 -8.57 3.37
CA GLY A 16 -9.52 -7.98 3.13
C GLY A 16 -10.12 -7.28 4.35
N THR A 17 -9.66 -7.61 5.56
CA THR A 17 -10.14 -7.05 6.83
C THR A 17 -8.97 -6.45 7.64
N PRO A 18 -8.33 -5.38 7.17
CA PRO A 18 -7.22 -4.76 7.89
C PRO A 18 -7.68 -4.20 9.25
N ASP A 19 -6.83 -4.36 10.26
CA ASP A 19 -7.03 -3.78 11.58
C ASP A 19 -6.63 -2.29 11.57
N GLY A 20 -7.51 -1.46 11.02
CA GLY A 20 -7.24 -0.03 10.80
C GLY A 20 -6.22 0.24 9.68
N TYR A 21 -6.02 1.52 9.37
CA TYR A 21 -5.12 1.91 8.26
C TYR A 21 -3.64 1.72 8.59
N ARG A 22 -3.25 1.79 9.86
CA ARG A 22 -1.83 1.84 10.28
C ARG A 22 -1.14 0.49 10.14
N HIS A 23 -1.89 -0.59 10.10
CA HIS A 23 -1.39 -1.97 10.07
C HIS A 23 -1.40 -2.60 8.66
N MET A 24 -1.55 -1.80 7.60
CA MET A 24 -1.52 -2.31 6.22
C MET A 24 -0.33 -1.77 5.42
N ASN A 25 0.09 -2.56 4.44
CA ASN A 25 1.01 -2.08 3.40
C ASN A 25 0.23 -1.33 2.31
N GLY A 26 0.88 -0.36 1.68
CA GLY A 26 0.43 0.27 0.44
C GLY A 26 1.22 -0.25 -0.77
N TYR A 27 0.55 -0.37 -1.91
CA TYR A 27 1.16 -0.79 -3.17
C TYR A 27 0.65 0.12 -4.29
N SER A 28 1.54 0.71 -5.08
CA SER A 28 1.12 1.55 -6.21
C SER A 28 0.41 0.75 -7.31
N SER A 29 0.60 -0.58 -7.29
CA SER A 29 0.08 -1.56 -8.25
C SER A 29 0.66 -1.41 -9.66
N HIS A 30 0.51 -0.23 -10.29
CA HIS A 30 1.02 0.07 -11.62
C HIS A 30 2.55 0.10 -11.67
N THR A 31 3.05 -0.12 -12.88
CA THR A 31 4.45 0.09 -13.26
C THR A 31 4.63 1.52 -13.73
N TYR A 32 5.60 2.22 -13.16
CA TYR A 32 5.98 3.58 -13.48
C TYR A 32 7.33 3.61 -14.20
N LYS A 33 7.73 4.78 -14.70
CA LYS A 33 9.04 5.03 -15.28
C LYS A 33 9.78 6.08 -14.45
N LEU A 34 10.98 5.75 -14.00
CA LEU A 34 11.92 6.70 -13.41
C LEU A 34 12.94 7.08 -14.48
N VAL A 35 13.26 8.37 -14.58
CA VAL A 35 14.23 8.91 -15.54
C VAL A 35 15.27 9.69 -14.75
N ASN A 36 16.56 9.38 -14.96
CA ASN A 36 17.66 10.08 -14.29
C ASN A 36 18.03 11.40 -15.01
N ALA A 37 19.03 12.10 -14.50
CA ALA A 37 19.49 13.38 -15.05
C ALA A 37 20.06 13.27 -16.48
N ASP A 38 20.57 12.08 -16.85
CA ASP A 38 21.13 11.79 -18.17
C ASP A 38 20.06 11.31 -19.17
N GLY A 39 18.79 11.25 -18.76
CA GLY A 39 17.67 10.81 -19.59
C GLY A 39 17.51 9.28 -19.68
N GLU A 40 18.31 8.51 -18.93
CA GLU A 40 18.20 7.06 -18.87
C GLU A 40 17.01 6.65 -18.01
N ALA A 41 16.30 5.60 -18.43
CA ALA A 41 15.05 5.21 -17.82
C ALA A 41 15.05 3.77 -17.31
N VAL A 42 14.35 3.56 -16.20
CA VAL A 42 14.02 2.23 -15.66
C VAL A 42 12.54 2.17 -15.32
N TYR A 43 11.97 0.97 -15.32
CA TYR A 43 10.64 0.74 -14.78
C TYR A 43 10.70 0.52 -13.27
N CYS A 44 9.66 0.95 -12.55
CA CYS A 44 9.58 0.73 -11.13
C CYS A 44 8.15 0.45 -10.63
N LYS A 45 8.05 -0.17 -9.45
CA LYS A 45 6.82 -0.24 -8.64
C LYS A 45 7.12 0.28 -7.24
N PHE A 46 6.20 1.06 -6.67
CA PHE A 46 6.33 1.60 -5.32
C PHE A 46 5.61 0.72 -4.30
N HIS A 47 6.26 0.54 -3.15
CA HIS A 47 5.75 -0.23 -2.02
C HIS A 47 5.91 0.60 -0.75
N HIS A 48 4.86 0.67 0.06
CA HIS A 48 4.88 1.33 1.36
C HIS A 48 4.65 0.27 2.44
N LYS A 49 5.70 -0.10 3.17
CA LYS A 49 5.62 -1.15 4.19
C LYS A 49 5.35 -0.52 5.55
N THR A 50 4.28 -0.95 6.22
CA THR A 50 3.97 -0.46 7.56
C THR A 50 5.10 -0.83 8.53
N ASN A 51 5.51 0.14 9.35
CA ASN A 51 6.45 -0.10 10.44
C ASN A 51 5.74 -0.53 11.74
N GLN A 52 4.41 -0.65 11.74
CA GLN A 52 3.59 -1.01 12.91
C GLN A 52 3.31 -2.53 12.98
N GLY A 53 3.78 -3.29 11.98
CA GLY A 53 3.43 -4.70 11.79
C GLY A 53 2.06 -4.86 11.13
N ILE A 54 1.91 -5.93 10.35
CA ILE A 54 0.64 -6.28 9.71
C ILE A 54 -0.30 -6.89 10.75
N LYS A 55 -1.53 -6.37 10.80
CA LYS A 55 -2.62 -6.90 11.63
C LYS A 55 -3.92 -6.88 10.84
N ASN A 56 -4.74 -7.89 11.10
CA ASN A 56 -6.02 -8.10 10.44
C ASN A 56 -7.06 -8.54 11.47
N LEU A 57 -8.30 -8.13 11.25
CA LEU A 57 -9.46 -8.53 12.04
C LEU A 57 -9.94 -9.89 11.54
N THR A 58 -10.46 -10.74 12.44
CA THR A 58 -11.25 -11.88 11.97
C THR A 58 -12.58 -11.39 11.42
N GLY A 59 -13.28 -12.24 10.65
CA GLY A 59 -14.61 -11.91 10.14
C GLY A 59 -15.59 -11.48 11.24
N ALA A 60 -15.54 -12.15 12.40
CA ALA A 60 -16.43 -11.82 13.52
C ALA A 60 -16.13 -10.46 14.16
N GLU A 61 -14.85 -10.07 14.32
CA GLU A 61 -14.52 -8.73 14.79
C GLU A 61 -14.90 -7.66 13.77
N ALA A 62 -14.65 -7.91 12.48
CA ALA A 62 -15.00 -6.99 11.41
C ALA A 62 -16.53 -6.75 11.36
N ASP A 63 -17.33 -7.82 11.37
CA ASP A 63 -18.80 -7.74 11.38
C ASP A 63 -19.32 -6.98 12.60
N ARG A 64 -18.74 -7.22 13.78
CA ARG A 64 -19.11 -6.50 15.00
C ARG A 64 -18.80 -5.01 14.88
N LEU A 65 -17.60 -4.65 14.42
CA LEU A 65 -17.17 -3.25 14.29
C LEU A 65 -18.03 -2.49 13.28
N LEU A 66 -18.42 -3.10 12.16
CA LEU A 66 -19.34 -2.47 11.20
C LEU A 66 -20.66 -2.00 11.85
N GLY A 67 -21.16 -2.71 12.86
CA GLY A 67 -22.38 -2.36 13.56
C GLY A 67 -22.20 -1.36 14.70
N VAL A 68 -21.14 -1.51 15.51
CA VAL A 68 -20.97 -0.69 16.73
C VAL A 68 -20.08 0.53 16.52
N ASP A 69 -19.28 0.53 15.47
CA ASP A 69 -18.25 1.52 15.22
C ASP A 69 -17.82 1.55 13.74
N PRO A 70 -18.67 2.10 12.86
CA PRO A 70 -18.38 2.17 11.43
C PRO A 70 -17.16 3.05 11.09
N ASP A 71 -16.76 3.93 12.02
CA ASP A 71 -15.62 4.85 11.85
C ASP A 71 -14.30 4.29 12.40
N TYR A 72 -14.26 3.00 12.76
CA TYR A 72 -13.13 2.37 13.45
C TYR A 72 -11.75 2.75 12.90
N ALA A 73 -11.53 2.55 11.60
CA ALA A 73 -10.22 2.78 10.98
C ALA A 73 -9.80 4.26 11.00
N THR A 74 -10.76 5.16 10.77
CA THR A 74 -10.54 6.61 10.84
C THR A 74 -10.25 7.05 12.27
N ARG A 75 -11.02 6.56 13.25
CA ARG A 75 -10.82 6.86 14.66
C ARG A 75 -9.50 6.33 15.18
N ASP A 76 -9.12 5.11 14.81
CA ASP A 76 -7.82 4.51 15.14
C ASP A 76 -6.67 5.40 14.65
N LEU A 77 -6.69 5.82 13.38
CA LEU A 77 -5.66 6.69 12.83
C LEU A 77 -5.62 8.06 13.51
N TYR A 78 -6.80 8.67 13.70
CA TYR A 78 -6.91 9.98 14.34
C TYR A 78 -6.36 9.96 15.76
N ASN A 79 -6.79 9.00 16.58
CA ASN A 79 -6.36 8.86 17.98
C ASN A 79 -4.87 8.56 18.06
N ALA A 80 -4.35 7.65 17.24
CA ALA A 80 -2.92 7.37 17.22
C ALA A 80 -2.07 8.63 16.95
N ILE A 81 -2.51 9.50 16.04
CA ILE A 81 -1.83 10.77 15.78
C ILE A 81 -2.01 11.75 16.97
N ALA A 82 -3.22 11.86 17.52
CA ALA A 82 -3.49 12.75 18.65
C ALA A 82 -2.66 12.38 19.90
N ASP A 83 -2.45 11.09 20.12
CA ASP A 83 -1.71 10.54 21.26
C ASP A 83 -0.18 10.54 21.05
N GLY A 84 0.32 11.06 19.92
CA GLY A 84 1.75 11.07 19.58
C GLY A 84 2.30 9.73 19.07
N ASN A 85 1.44 8.72 18.91
CA ASN A 85 1.77 7.39 18.37
C ASN A 85 1.77 7.40 16.82
N TYR A 86 2.64 8.23 16.24
CA TYR A 86 2.64 8.50 14.80
C TYR A 86 2.93 7.25 13.96
N PRO A 87 1.98 6.80 13.11
CA PRO A 87 2.26 5.71 12.18
C PRO A 87 3.22 6.16 11.08
N SER A 88 4.04 5.22 10.64
CA SER A 88 5.01 5.43 9.57
C SER A 88 5.14 4.22 8.67
N TRP A 89 5.50 4.49 7.42
CA TRP A 89 5.75 3.48 6.41
C TRP A 89 7.11 3.71 5.78
N THR A 90 7.88 2.64 5.63
CA THR A 90 9.11 2.66 4.85
C THR A 90 8.75 2.47 3.37
N THR A 91 9.16 3.40 2.53
CA THR A 91 8.95 3.36 1.09
C THR A 91 10.08 2.61 0.43
N TYR A 92 9.72 1.66 -0.42
CA TYR A 92 10.61 0.87 -1.25
C TYR A 92 10.21 1.01 -2.71
N ILE A 93 11.17 0.76 -3.59
CA ILE A 93 10.93 0.51 -5.01
C ILE A 93 11.42 -0.89 -5.39
N GLN A 94 10.75 -1.50 -6.34
CA GLN A 94 11.36 -2.51 -7.21
C GLN A 94 11.76 -1.81 -8.50
N VAL A 95 12.89 -2.22 -9.10
CA VAL A 95 13.40 -1.64 -10.35
C VAL A 95 13.58 -2.75 -11.37
N MET A 96 13.16 -2.51 -12.61
CA MET A 96 13.33 -3.40 -13.74
C MET A 96 13.85 -2.58 -14.93
N THR A 97 14.96 -2.99 -15.52
CA THR A 97 15.50 -2.37 -16.74
C THR A 97 14.64 -2.72 -17.95
N PHE A 98 14.79 -1.98 -19.05
CA PHE A 98 14.02 -2.24 -20.26
C PHE A 98 14.38 -3.59 -20.88
N ALA A 99 15.67 -3.97 -20.84
CA ALA A 99 16.13 -5.27 -21.33
C ALA A 99 15.59 -6.44 -20.50
N GLU A 100 15.45 -6.27 -19.17
CA GLU A 100 14.81 -7.26 -18.31
C GLU A 100 13.30 -7.35 -18.59
N ALA A 101 12.64 -6.21 -18.79
CA ALA A 101 11.21 -6.14 -19.10
C ALA A 101 10.84 -6.88 -20.40
N GLU A 102 11.68 -6.78 -21.44
CA GLU A 102 11.50 -7.51 -22.71
C GLU A 102 11.58 -9.04 -22.54
N ARG A 103 12.33 -9.50 -21.54
CA ARG A 103 12.57 -10.93 -21.26
C ARG A 103 11.70 -11.46 -20.13
N PHE A 104 10.94 -10.59 -19.47
CA PHE A 104 10.13 -10.98 -18.32
C PHE A 104 8.95 -11.83 -18.78
N ARG A 105 8.66 -12.91 -18.03
CA ARG A 105 7.64 -13.90 -18.39
C ARG A 105 6.20 -13.34 -18.44
N PHE A 106 5.97 -12.18 -17.85
CA PHE A 106 4.69 -11.49 -17.86
C PHE A 106 4.87 -10.11 -18.47
N ASN A 107 3.80 -9.53 -19.01
CA ASN A 107 3.80 -8.12 -19.34
C ASN A 107 4.03 -7.31 -18.05
N PRO A 108 5.12 -6.53 -17.93
CA PRO A 108 5.43 -5.78 -16.71
C PRO A 108 4.39 -4.71 -16.40
N PHE A 109 3.56 -4.31 -17.36
CA PHE A 109 2.46 -3.36 -17.22
C PHE A 109 1.11 -4.01 -16.89
N ASP A 110 1.03 -5.34 -16.84
CA ASP A 110 -0.17 -6.04 -16.40
C ASP A 110 -0.38 -5.85 -14.89
N LEU A 111 -1.37 -5.03 -14.55
CA LEU A 111 -1.74 -4.70 -13.18
C LEU A 111 -2.15 -5.93 -12.35
N THR A 112 -2.60 -7.00 -13.02
CA THR A 112 -3.01 -8.24 -12.35
C THR A 112 -1.81 -9.11 -11.93
N LYS A 113 -0.57 -8.68 -12.18
CA LYS A 113 0.65 -9.43 -11.85
C LYS A 113 1.56 -8.67 -10.88
N ILE A 114 2.21 -9.44 -10.01
CA ILE A 114 3.29 -8.96 -9.14
C ILE A 114 4.65 -9.21 -9.80
N TRP A 115 5.64 -8.40 -9.44
CA TRP A 115 7.04 -8.71 -9.66
C TRP A 115 7.56 -9.43 -8.41
N PRO A 116 8.01 -10.68 -8.48
CA PRO A 116 8.42 -11.39 -7.27
C PRO A 116 9.59 -10.70 -6.59
N GLN A 117 9.49 -10.51 -5.28
CA GLN A 117 10.52 -9.83 -4.49
C GLN A 117 11.83 -10.62 -4.41
N ALA A 118 11.82 -11.92 -4.72
CA ALA A 118 13.03 -12.73 -4.83
C ALA A 118 13.82 -12.44 -6.13
N GLU A 119 13.14 -12.05 -7.20
CA GLU A 119 13.76 -11.71 -8.49
C GLU A 119 14.08 -10.20 -8.56
N TYR A 120 13.15 -9.37 -8.07
CA TYR A 120 13.27 -7.92 -8.03
C TYR A 120 13.15 -7.45 -6.58
N PRO A 121 14.25 -7.42 -5.81
CA PRO A 121 14.22 -7.11 -4.39
C PRO A 121 13.77 -5.68 -4.12
N LEU A 122 13.24 -5.46 -2.91
CA LEU A 122 12.82 -4.14 -2.44
C LEU A 122 14.05 -3.29 -2.10
N ILE A 123 14.14 -2.11 -2.69
CA ILE A 123 15.19 -1.12 -2.44
C ILE A 123 14.58 0.01 -1.61
N PRO A 124 15.06 0.28 -0.37
CA PRO A 124 14.51 1.35 0.46
C PRO A 124 14.89 2.72 -0.12
N VAL A 125 13.90 3.61 -0.23
CA VAL A 125 14.10 4.97 -0.80
C VAL A 125 13.63 6.09 0.13
N GLY A 126 12.99 5.76 1.24
CA GLY A 126 12.59 6.76 2.21
C GLY A 126 11.59 6.22 3.24
N ARG A 127 11.07 7.14 4.05
CA ARG A 127 10.03 6.86 5.04
C ARG A 127 9.12 8.07 5.15
N PHE A 128 7.81 7.85 5.18
CA PHE A 128 6.85 8.89 5.54
C PHE A 128 6.19 8.55 6.88
N THR A 129 5.81 9.59 7.63
CA THR A 129 5.18 9.50 8.94
C THR A 129 3.99 10.43 8.95
N LEU A 130 2.83 9.94 9.35
CA LEU A 130 1.65 10.78 9.54
C LEU A 130 1.65 11.26 10.98
N ASN A 131 1.85 12.56 11.18
CA ASN A 131 2.06 13.16 12.50
C ASN A 131 1.16 14.36 12.79
N ARG A 132 0.16 14.61 11.94
CA ARG A 132 -0.77 15.73 12.09
C ARG A 132 -2.14 15.36 11.57
N ASN A 133 -3.16 15.54 12.40
CA ASN A 133 -4.56 15.40 12.00
C ASN A 133 -5.02 16.66 11.24
N PRO A 134 -6.03 16.53 10.34
CA PRO A 134 -6.66 17.69 9.73
C PRO A 134 -7.31 18.57 10.82
N LYS A 135 -7.26 19.89 10.64
CA LYS A 135 -8.01 20.85 11.46
C LYS A 135 -9.46 20.94 11.01
N ASN A 136 -9.70 20.78 9.71
CA ASN A 136 -11.03 20.72 9.12
C ASN A 136 -11.12 19.53 8.17
N TYR A 137 -11.93 18.54 8.53
CA TYR A 137 -12.07 17.31 7.75
C TYR A 137 -12.53 17.58 6.31
N PHE A 138 -13.54 18.44 6.12
CA PHE A 138 -14.07 18.71 4.78
C PHE A 138 -13.03 19.37 3.88
N ALA A 139 -12.41 20.45 4.34
CA ALA A 139 -11.46 21.22 3.53
C ALA A 139 -10.15 20.47 3.25
N GLU A 140 -9.70 19.60 4.16
CA GLU A 140 -8.39 18.95 4.05
C GLU A 140 -8.45 17.47 3.62
N VAL A 141 -9.59 16.79 3.78
CA VAL A 141 -9.76 15.37 3.42
C VAL A 141 -10.77 15.18 2.30
N GLU A 142 -11.96 15.78 2.41
CA GLU A 142 -13.04 15.58 1.41
C GLU A 142 -12.79 16.36 0.10
N GLN A 143 -12.09 17.50 0.17
CA GLN A 143 -11.79 18.36 -0.99
C GLN A 143 -10.40 18.15 -1.63
N ILE A 144 -9.64 17.13 -1.19
CA ILE A 144 -8.26 16.92 -1.66
C ILE A 144 -8.16 16.53 -3.13
#